data_AF-A0A377RP06-F1
#
_entry.id   AF-A0A377RP06-F1
#
_cell.length_a   1.000
_cell.length_b   1.000
_cell.length_c   1.000
_cell.angle_alpha   90.00
_cell.angle_beta   90.00
_cell.angle_gamma   90.00
#
_symmetry.space_group_name_H-M   'P 1'
#
loop_
_entity.id
_entity.type
_entity.pdbx_description
1 polymer ?
#
loop_
_entity_poly.entity_id
_entity_poly.type
_entity_poly.pdbx_seq_one_letter_code
_entity_poly.pdbx_strand_id
1 'polypeptide(L)'
;MHLEEENLKEKIAFKENQINYVKGAQEESVLEMFMPVKNSKIKRPMNGYEVLYYKDFKIGLGKNQKENIKLLQDARANDLWMHVRDIPGSHLIVFCQKNAPKDEVIMELAKMLIKMQKDAFNSYEIDYTQRKFVKIIKGANVIYSKYRTISLKDT
;
A
#
# COMPACT_ATOMS: atom_id res chain seq x y z
N MET A 1 -4.56 -26.46 3.84
CA MET A 1 -4.59 -26.60 2.37
C MET A 1 -5.34 -25.44 1.71
N HIS A 2 -6.59 -25.12 2.11
CA HIS A 2 -7.36 -23.99 1.53
C HIS A 2 -6.74 -22.58 1.72
N LEU A 3 -6.08 -22.31 2.85
CA LEU A 3 -5.53 -20.97 3.13
C LEU A 3 -4.38 -20.57 2.19
N GLU A 4 -3.56 -21.52 1.75
CA GLU A 4 -2.45 -21.20 0.83
C GLU A 4 -2.96 -20.91 -0.58
N GLU A 5 -3.97 -21.65 -1.04
CA GLU A 5 -4.64 -21.40 -2.30
C GLU A 5 -5.30 -20.02 -2.31
N GLU A 6 -6.02 -19.64 -1.25
CA GLU A 6 -6.63 -18.32 -1.10
C GLU A 6 -5.57 -17.21 -1.12
N ASN A 7 -4.48 -17.37 -0.36
CA ASN A 7 -3.36 -16.42 -0.38
C ASN A 7 -2.76 -16.24 -1.79
N LEU A 8 -2.70 -17.30 -2.60
CA LEU A 8 -2.20 -17.24 -3.97
C LEU A 8 -3.21 -16.54 -4.89
N LYS A 9 -4.51 -16.82 -4.74
CA LYS A 9 -5.58 -16.13 -5.49
C LYS A 9 -5.59 -14.63 -5.23
N GLU A 10 -5.45 -14.20 -3.98
CA GLU A 10 -5.35 -12.78 -3.62
C GLU A 10 -4.13 -12.12 -4.25
N LYS A 11 -2.98 -12.82 -4.29
CA LYS A 11 -1.78 -12.32 -4.98
C LYS A 11 -1.96 -12.20 -6.48
N ILE A 12 -2.68 -13.14 -7.11
CA ILE A 12 -3.00 -13.08 -8.55
C ILE A 12 -3.89 -11.87 -8.82
N ALA A 13 -5.00 -11.72 -8.10
CA ALA A 13 -5.93 -10.59 -8.24
C ALA A 13 -5.21 -9.25 -8.05
N PHE A 14 -4.35 -9.15 -7.04
CA PHE A 14 -3.52 -7.97 -6.83
C PHE A 14 -2.62 -7.65 -8.03
N LYS A 15 -1.99 -8.66 -8.63
CA LYS A 15 -1.10 -8.48 -9.79
C LYS A 15 -1.86 -8.13 -11.07
N GLU A 16 -3.06 -8.66 -11.25
CA GLU A 16 -3.95 -8.28 -12.35
C GLU A 16 -4.35 -6.80 -12.23
N ASN A 17 -4.73 -6.36 -11.03
CA ASN A 17 -5.01 -4.95 -10.74
C ASN A 17 -3.79 -4.05 -11.01
N GLN A 18 -2.59 -4.50 -10.63
CA GLN A 18 -1.35 -3.79 -10.93
C GLN A 18 -1.10 -3.66 -12.44
N ILE A 19 -1.33 -4.73 -13.22
CA ILE A 19 -1.21 -4.71 -14.68
C ILE A 19 -2.22 -3.73 -15.29
N ASN A 20 -3.47 -3.76 -14.84
CA ASN A 20 -4.52 -2.87 -15.35
C ASN A 20 -4.21 -1.41 -15.05
N TYR A 21 -3.70 -1.12 -13.84
CA TYR A 21 -3.31 0.23 -13.45
C TYR A 21 -2.19 0.78 -14.34
N VAL A 22 -1.16 -0.02 -14.62
CA VAL A 22 -0.06 0.37 -15.52
C VAL A 22 -0.53 0.53 -16.96
N LYS A 23 -1.38 -0.37 -17.47
CA LYS A 23 -1.93 -0.27 -18.84
C LYS A 23 -2.79 0.98 -19.05
N GLY A 24 -3.52 1.41 -18.02
CA GLY A 24 -4.36 2.60 -18.07
C GLY A 24 -3.65 3.90 -17.73
N ALA A 25 -2.37 3.84 -17.32
CA ALA A 25 -1.62 5.01 -16.87
C ALA A 25 -1.47 6.05 -17.99
N GLN A 26 -1.96 7.26 -17.74
CA GLN A 26 -1.74 8.44 -18.60
C GLN A 26 -0.56 9.28 -18.11
N GLU A 27 -0.22 9.15 -16.83
CA GLU A 27 0.82 9.92 -16.15
C GLU A 27 2.10 9.10 -16.01
N GLU A 28 3.23 9.66 -16.44
CA GLU A 28 4.54 8.98 -16.36
C GLU A 28 4.94 8.65 -14.91
N SER A 29 4.49 9.47 -13.94
CA SER A 29 4.73 9.25 -12.51
C SER A 29 4.17 7.91 -11.99
N VAL A 30 3.11 7.38 -12.61
CA VAL A 30 2.58 6.04 -12.29
C VAL A 30 3.54 4.97 -12.76
N LEU A 31 4.11 5.14 -13.96
CA LEU A 31 5.08 4.20 -14.52
C LEU A 31 6.35 4.18 -13.67
N GLU A 32 6.86 5.34 -13.26
CA GLU A 32 8.04 5.47 -12.39
C GLU A 32 7.94 4.61 -11.12
N MET A 33 6.74 4.52 -10.52
CA MET A 33 6.50 3.74 -9.31
C MET A 33 6.74 2.24 -9.47
N PHE A 34 6.51 1.71 -10.68
CA PHE A 34 6.62 0.29 -11.00
C PHE A 34 7.90 -0.07 -11.75
N MET A 35 8.73 0.92 -12.10
CA MET A 35 10.01 0.67 -12.75
C MET A 35 11.01 -0.03 -11.80
N PRO A 36 11.89 -0.90 -12.34
CA PRO A 36 13.01 -1.40 -11.56
C PRO A 36 13.92 -0.24 -11.15
N VAL A 37 14.30 -0.20 -9.87
CA VAL A 37 15.23 0.80 -9.34
C VAL A 37 16.52 0.77 -10.15
N LYS A 38 16.92 1.91 -10.73
CA LYS A 38 18.10 2.03 -11.61
C LYS A 38 19.41 1.59 -10.95
N ASN A 39 19.48 1.52 -9.62
CA ASN A 39 20.60 0.98 -8.87
C ASN A 39 20.40 -0.52 -8.53
N SER A 40 20.91 -1.38 -9.41
CA SER A 40 20.92 -2.85 -9.33
C SER A 40 21.62 -3.46 -8.11
N LYS A 41 22.24 -2.65 -7.24
CA LYS A 41 22.91 -3.11 -6.00
C LYS A 41 21.95 -3.29 -4.82
N ILE A 42 20.75 -2.70 -4.87
CA ILE A 42 19.72 -2.95 -3.86
C ILE A 42 19.05 -4.27 -4.25
N LYS A 43 19.54 -5.40 -3.71
CA LYS A 43 18.77 -6.65 -3.71
C LYS A 43 17.38 -6.30 -3.18
N ARG A 44 16.32 -6.46 -3.99
CA ARG A 44 14.94 -6.33 -3.50
C ARG A 44 14.85 -7.29 -2.32
N PRO A 45 14.80 -6.81 -1.08
CA PRO A 45 14.79 -7.74 0.03
C PRO A 45 13.44 -8.46 -0.07
N MET A 46 13.48 -9.79 0.01
CA MET A 46 12.30 -10.66 -0.12
C MET A 46 11.45 -10.46 1.15
N ASN A 47 10.83 -9.29 1.24
CA ASN A 47 10.31 -8.73 2.48
C ASN A 47 8.98 -9.35 2.91
N GLY A 48 8.51 -10.38 2.21
CA GLY A 48 7.20 -10.96 2.46
C GLY A 48 6.05 -9.99 2.19
N TYR A 49 6.28 -8.91 1.42
CA TYR A 49 5.29 -7.96 0.91
C TYR A 49 5.84 -7.28 -0.36
N GLU A 50 5.00 -6.57 -1.11
CA GLU A 50 5.41 -5.82 -2.30
C GLU A 50 6.17 -4.55 -1.92
N VAL A 51 7.30 -4.28 -2.59
CA VAL A 51 8.12 -3.08 -2.37
C VAL A 51 8.17 -2.27 -3.65
N LEU A 52 7.76 -1.01 -3.56
CA LEU A 52 7.82 -0.01 -4.62
C LEU A 52 8.67 1.17 -4.16
N TYR A 53 9.07 2.01 -5.11
CA TYR A 53 9.77 3.25 -4.84
C TYR A 53 9.07 4.37 -5.57
N TYR A 54 8.78 5.46 -4.85
CA TYR A 54 8.16 6.63 -5.44
C TYR A 54 8.81 7.88 -4.86
N LYS A 55 9.38 8.70 -5.76
CA LYS A 55 10.31 9.78 -5.39
C LYS A 55 11.41 9.22 -4.46
N ASP A 56 11.62 9.83 -3.30
CA ASP A 56 12.65 9.43 -2.32
C ASP A 56 12.15 8.41 -1.28
N PHE A 57 10.94 7.85 -1.46
CA PHE A 57 10.33 6.97 -0.48
C PHE A 57 10.33 5.50 -0.92
N LYS A 58 10.70 4.62 0.01
CA LYS A 58 10.39 3.20 -0.08
C LYS A 58 8.94 3.00 0.36
N ILE A 59 8.15 2.30 -0.44
CA ILE A 59 6.75 1.98 -0.17
C ILE A 59 6.62 0.48 0.01
N GLY A 60 5.95 0.06 1.08
CA GLY A 60 5.57 -1.34 1.31
C GLY A 60 4.07 -1.51 1.18
N LEU A 61 3.64 -2.58 0.50
CA LEU A 61 2.23 -2.87 0.24
C LEU A 61 1.96 -4.35 0.47
N GLY A 62 1.04 -4.67 1.37
CA GLY A 62 0.68 -6.06 1.67
C GLY A 62 -0.44 -6.54 0.75
N LYS A 63 -0.19 -7.60 -0.02
CA LYS A 63 -1.15 -8.10 -1.02
C LYS A 63 -2.21 -9.03 -0.46
N ASN A 64 -1.96 -9.56 0.74
CA ASN A 64 -2.86 -10.44 1.47
C ASN A 64 -2.63 -10.28 2.97
N GLN A 65 -3.42 -10.98 3.79
CA GLN A 65 -3.32 -10.90 5.24
C GLN A 65 -1.92 -11.24 5.77
N LYS A 66 -1.26 -12.28 5.23
CA LYS A 66 0.09 -12.69 5.68
C LYS A 66 1.11 -11.59 5.41
N GLU A 67 1.03 -10.96 4.25
CA GLU A 67 1.93 -9.85 3.88
C GLU A 67 1.61 -8.57 4.68
N ASN A 68 0.32 -8.27 4.92
CA ASN A 68 -0.11 -7.16 5.77
C ASN A 68 0.46 -7.29 7.20
N ILE A 69 0.41 -8.49 7.79
CA ILE A 69 1.00 -8.76 9.11
C ILE A 69 2.50 -8.46 9.10
N LYS A 70 3.22 -8.98 8.12
CA LYS A 70 4.68 -8.77 8.01
C LYS A 70 5.01 -7.29 7.84
N LEU A 71 4.26 -6.59 6.99
CA LEU A 71 4.44 -5.17 6.72
C LEU A 71 4.22 -4.32 7.99
N LEU A 72 3.17 -4.61 8.76
CA LEU A 72 2.87 -3.93 10.02
C LEU A 72 3.93 -4.18 11.11
N GLN A 73 4.59 -5.34 11.09
CA GLN A 73 5.69 -5.69 12.01
C GLN A 73 6.99 -4.97 11.65
N ASP A 74 7.27 -4.77 10.37
CA ASP A 74 8.50 -4.13 9.89
C ASP A 74 8.46 -2.60 9.96
N ALA A 75 7.26 -2.01 9.98
CA ALA A 75 7.05 -0.57 10.05
C ALA A 75 7.47 0.02 11.41
N ARG A 76 8.16 1.16 11.37
CA ARG A 76 8.62 1.92 12.54
C ARG A 76 7.57 2.94 12.97
N ALA A 77 7.70 3.43 14.20
CA ALA A 77 6.74 4.35 14.82
C ALA A 77 6.40 5.60 13.98
N ASN A 78 7.37 6.15 13.24
CA ASN A 78 7.22 7.36 12.43
C ASN A 78 6.88 7.10 10.95
N ASP A 79 6.82 5.85 10.53
CA ASP A 79 6.38 5.50 9.18
C ASP A 79 4.90 5.84 9.01
N LEU A 80 4.52 6.23 7.79
CA LEU A 80 3.13 6.55 7.48
C LEU A 80 2.39 5.27 7.11
N TRP A 81 1.28 5.00 7.78
CA TRP A 81 0.35 3.94 7.44
C TRP A 81 -0.85 4.52 6.70
N MET A 82 -1.32 3.81 5.67
CA MET A 82 -2.49 4.16 4.87
C MET A 82 -3.36 2.93 4.60
N HIS A 83 -4.68 3.12 4.55
CA HIS A 83 -5.65 2.08 4.23
C HIS A 83 -6.97 2.69 3.72
N VAL A 84 -7.69 1.94 2.88
CA VAL A 84 -9.03 2.34 2.43
C VAL A 84 -10.03 2.07 3.55
N ARG A 85 -10.74 3.09 4.02
CA ARG A 85 -11.68 2.99 5.15
C ARG A 85 -12.78 1.98 4.84
N ASP A 86 -13.10 1.15 5.83
CA ASP A 86 -14.20 0.17 5.84
C ASP A 86 -14.21 -0.86 4.70
N ILE A 87 -13.11 -0.95 3.93
CA ILE A 87 -12.95 -1.89 2.83
C ILE A 87 -11.78 -2.83 3.14
N PRO A 88 -11.98 -4.16 3.21
CA PRO A 88 -10.87 -5.10 3.38
C PRO A 88 -9.89 -5.01 2.21
N GLY A 89 -8.61 -4.78 2.50
CA GLY A 89 -7.63 -4.64 1.44
C GLY A 89 -6.18 -4.54 1.89
N SER A 90 -5.37 -3.95 1.01
CA SER A 90 -3.95 -3.79 1.22
C SER A 90 -3.64 -2.73 2.28
N HIS A 91 -2.75 -3.06 3.22
CA HIS A 91 -2.11 -2.04 4.05
C HIS A 91 -0.93 -1.45 3.27
N LEU A 92 -0.77 -0.14 3.33
CA LEU A 92 0.36 0.57 2.73
C LEU A 92 1.18 1.26 3.83
N ILE A 93 2.50 1.11 3.75
CA ILE A 93 3.47 1.81 4.59
C ILE A 93 4.42 2.64 3.74
N VAL A 94 4.54 3.93 4.04
CA VAL A 94 5.62 4.79 3.56
C VAL A 94 6.73 4.76 4.60
N PHE A 95 7.89 4.24 4.24
CA PHE A 95 9.04 4.19 5.14
C PHE A 95 9.72 5.56 5.19
N CYS A 96 9.36 6.37 6.20
CA CYS A 96 9.67 7.80 6.27
C CYS A 96 11.13 8.08 6.66
N GLN A 97 11.81 7.17 7.35
CA GLN A 97 13.15 7.39 7.92
C GLN A 97 13.25 8.72 8.70
N LYS A 98 13.75 9.81 8.09
CA LYS A 98 13.85 11.16 8.67
C LYS A 98 12.92 12.20 8.03
N ASN A 99 12.27 11.86 6.92
CA ASN A 99 11.49 12.79 6.11
C ASN A 99 10.02 12.36 6.04
N ALA A 100 9.09 13.28 6.27
CA ALA A 100 7.67 13.01 6.05
C ALA A 100 7.32 13.18 4.56
N PRO A 101 6.45 12.33 3.98
CA PRO A 101 5.96 12.54 2.62
C PRO A 101 5.12 13.81 2.53
N LYS A 102 5.28 14.54 1.42
CA LYS A 102 4.43 15.70 1.10
C LYS A 102 3.04 15.23 0.69
N ASP A 103 2.04 16.11 0.78
CA ASP A 103 0.64 15.80 0.45
C ASP A 103 0.47 15.26 -0.98
N GLU A 104 1.27 15.74 -1.94
CA GLU A 104 1.32 15.19 -3.31
C GLU A 104 1.67 13.70 -3.35
N VAL A 105 2.64 13.25 -2.55
CA VAL A 105 3.04 11.84 -2.47
C VAL A 105 1.92 11.02 -1.82
N ILE A 106 1.30 11.54 -0.76
CA ILE A 106 0.20 10.86 -0.08
C ILE A 106 -1.00 10.71 -1.03
N MET A 107 -1.31 11.75 -1.83
CA MET A 107 -2.38 11.73 -2.81
C MET A 107 -2.17 10.65 -3.89
N GLU A 108 -0.97 10.56 -4.47
CA GLU A 108 -0.67 9.54 -5.48
C GLU A 108 -0.73 8.11 -4.91
N LEU A 109 -0.26 7.91 -3.68
CA LEU A 109 -0.35 6.62 -3.00
C LEU A 109 -1.81 6.25 -2.65
N ALA A 110 -2.66 7.25 -2.35
CA ALA A 110 -4.09 7.02 -2.15
C ALA A 110 -4.79 6.57 -3.44
N LYS A 111 -4.49 7.20 -4.58
CA LYS A 111 -4.98 6.76 -5.90
C LYS A 111 -4.53 5.33 -6.23
N MET A 112 -3.25 5.01 -5.96
CA MET A 112 -2.75 3.64 -6.13
C MET A 112 -3.53 2.65 -5.25
N LEU A 113 -3.74 2.95 -3.96
CA LEU A 113 -4.48 2.08 -3.05
C LEU A 113 -5.88 1.73 -3.56
N ILE A 114 -6.59 2.72 -4.14
CA ILE A 114 -7.89 2.50 -4.79
C ILE A 114 -7.76 1.48 -5.92
N LYS A 115 -6.79 1.67 -6.82
CA LYS A 115 -6.62 0.79 -7.98
C LYS A 115 -6.17 -0.63 -7.61
N MET A 116 -5.69 -0.85 -6.39
CA MET A 116 -5.36 -2.19 -5.88
C MET A 116 -6.55 -2.90 -5.21
N GLN A 117 -7.69 -2.23 -4.99
CA GLN A 117 -8.87 -2.86 -4.41
C GLN A 117 -9.44 -3.94 -5.34
N LYS A 118 -9.97 -4.99 -4.73
CA LYS A 118 -10.60 -6.09 -5.48
C LYS A 118 -11.93 -5.65 -6.10
N ASP A 119 -12.70 -4.89 -5.35
CA ASP A 119 -14.02 -4.42 -5.73
C ASP A 119 -13.97 -2.92 -6.02
N ALA A 120 -14.77 -2.48 -7.00
CA ALA A 120 -14.89 -1.07 -7.37
C ALA A 120 -16.07 -0.42 -6.64
N PHE A 121 -15.86 0.82 -6.19
CA PHE A 121 -16.83 1.64 -5.47
C PHE A 121 -16.87 3.04 -6.08
N ASN A 122 -18.01 3.74 -5.96
CA ASN A 122 -18.16 5.09 -6.52
C ASN A 122 -17.28 6.14 -5.82
N SER A 123 -16.98 5.91 -4.55
CA SER A 123 -16.18 6.81 -3.72
C SER A 123 -15.40 6.02 -2.69
N TYR A 124 -14.20 6.51 -2.39
CA TYR A 124 -13.29 5.93 -1.44
C TYR A 124 -12.86 6.98 -0.44
N GLU A 125 -12.75 6.57 0.81
CA GLU A 125 -12.09 7.32 1.85
C GLU A 125 -10.82 6.60 2.25
N ILE A 126 -9.68 7.30 2.22
CA ILE A 126 -8.38 6.73 2.54
C ILE A 126 -7.90 7.36 3.82
N ASP A 127 -7.81 6.54 4.86
CA ASP A 127 -7.28 6.95 6.14
C ASP A 127 -5.76 6.78 6.17
N TYR A 128 -5.09 7.77 6.73
CA TYR A 128 -3.65 7.72 6.94
C TYR A 128 -3.26 8.32 8.29
N THR A 129 -2.29 7.69 8.94
CA THR A 129 -1.74 8.12 10.23
C THR A 129 -0.33 7.59 10.41
N GLN A 130 0.40 8.07 11.42
CA GLN A 130 1.69 7.46 11.76
C GLN A 130 1.47 6.08 12.36
N ARG A 131 2.34 5.13 12.03
CA ARG A 131 2.29 3.73 12.48
C ARG A 131 2.18 3.59 14.00
N LYS A 132 2.77 4.49 14.79
CA LYS A 132 2.64 4.51 16.27
C LYS A 132 1.21 4.70 16.77
N PHE A 133 0.32 5.24 15.95
CA PHE A 133 -1.10 5.41 16.27
C PHE A 133 -1.97 4.25 15.75
N VAL A 134 -1.36 3.21 15.20
CA VAL A 134 -2.02 1.99 14.71
C VAL A 134 -1.76 0.85 15.71
N LYS A 135 -2.83 0.28 16.27
CA LYS A 135 -2.77 -0.86 17.19
C LYS A 135 -3.33 -2.10 16.51
N ILE A 136 -2.54 -3.16 16.49
CA ILE A 136 -2.96 -4.47 15.97
C ILE A 136 -3.88 -5.14 16.99
N ILE A 137 -5.04 -5.61 16.54
CA ILE A 137 -6.00 -6.36 17.36
C ILE A 137 -5.83 -7.86 17.14
N LYS A 138 -5.92 -8.30 15.88
CA LYS A 138 -5.80 -9.72 15.50
C LYS A 138 -5.39 -9.85 14.05
N GLY A 139 -4.31 -10.60 13.80
CA GLY A 139 -3.79 -10.76 12.44
C GLY A 139 -3.42 -9.39 11.83
N ALA A 140 -4.01 -9.07 10.68
CA ALA A 140 -3.84 -7.76 10.04
C ALA A 140 -4.88 -6.72 10.50
N ASN A 141 -5.88 -7.09 11.31
CA ASN A 141 -6.91 -6.16 11.76
C ASN A 141 -6.34 -5.16 12.76
N VAL A 142 -6.61 -3.89 12.53
CA VAL A 142 -6.08 -2.77 13.30
C VAL A 142 -7.19 -1.83 13.78
N ILE A 143 -6.94 -1.16 14.89
CA ILE A 143 -7.62 0.09 15.25
C ILE A 143 -6.58 1.21 15.18
N TYR A 144 -7.01 2.41 14.83
CA TYR A 144 -6.10 3.53 14.65
C TYR A 144 -6.72 4.85 15.10
N SER A 145 -5.87 5.82 15.39
CA SER A 145 -6.27 7.14 15.89
C SER A 145 -5.42 8.24 15.27
N LYS A 146 -5.80 9.50 15.50
CA LYS A 146 -5.10 10.70 14.99
C LYS A 146 -4.87 10.64 13.48
N TYR A 147 -5.84 10.08 12.76
CA TYR A 147 -5.79 9.93 11.33
C TYR A 147 -6.32 11.17 10.62
N ARG A 148 -5.92 11.29 9.36
CA ARG A 148 -6.52 12.18 8.38
C ARG A 148 -7.11 11.33 7.27
N THR A 149 -8.01 11.92 6.49
CA THR A 149 -8.75 11.22 5.44
C THR A 149 -8.65 11.97 4.13
N ILE A 150 -8.46 11.22 3.04
CA ILE A 150 -8.59 11.73 1.67
C ILE A 150 -9.84 11.09 1.07
N SER A 151 -10.75 11.91 0.55
CA SER A 151 -11.94 11.43 -0.17
C SER A 151 -11.70 11.55 -1.67
N LEU A 152 -11.85 10.44 -2.39
CA LEU A 152 -11.67 10.35 -3.84
C LEU A 152 -12.89 9.68 -4.46
N LYS A 153 -13.27 10.10 -5.66
CA LYS A 153 -14.28 9.41 -6.48
C LYS A 153 -13.56 8.54 -7.51
N ASP A 154 -14.09 7.34 -7.78
CA ASP A 154 -13.61 6.60 -8.95
C ASP A 154 -14.03 7.40 -10.18
N THR A 155 -13.04 7.81 -10.98
CA THR A 155 -13.24 8.56 -12.22
C THR A 155 -12.77 7.71 -13.38
#